data_AF-A0A255ZPJ3-F1
#
_entry.id   AF-A0A255ZPJ3-F1
#
_cell.length_a   1.000
_cell.length_b   1.000
_cell.length_c   1.000
_cell.angle_alpha   90.00
_cell.angle_beta   90.00
_cell.angle_gamma   90.00
#
_symmetry.space_group_name_H-M   'P 1'
#
loop_
_entity.id
_entity.type
_entity.pdbx_description
1 polymer ?
#
loop_
_entity_poly.entity_id
_entity_poly.type
_entity_poly.pdbx_seq_one_letter_code
_entity_poly.pdbx_strand_id
1 'polypeptide(L)' 'MTFEQIKKLMRYGDYAILGEMLRINTEAAKMRFLRGDKEAKRAMELIVGTRKKMIAEFIKKRKNAPQS' A
#
# COMPACT_ATOMS: atom_id res chain seq x y z
N MET A 1 11.84 1.66 -3.66
CA MET A 1 12.08 1.90 -2.20
C MET A 1 12.85 0.72 -1.61
N THR A 2 13.61 0.91 -0.53
CA THR A 2 14.19 -0.24 0.20
C THR A 2 13.09 -1.01 0.94
N PHE A 3 13.35 -2.28 1.28
CA PHE A 3 12.37 -3.10 2.01
C PHE A 3 11.97 -2.46 3.35
N GLU A 4 12.95 -1.96 4.10
CA GLU A 4 12.73 -1.24 5.36
C GLU A 4 11.94 0.07 5.18
N GLN A 5 12.17 0.80 4.09
CA GLN A 5 11.36 1.98 3.78
C GLN A 5 9.90 1.61 3.51
N ILE A 6 9.65 0.53 2.78
CA ILE A 6 8.28 0.05 2.51
C ILE A 6 7.60 -0.35 3.83
N LYS A 7 8.30 -1.09 4.70
CA LYS A 7 7.80 -1.48 6.03
C LYS A 7 7.42 -0.31 6.93
N LYS A 8 8.17 0.79 6.88
CA LYS A 8 7.85 2.00 7.66
C LYS A 8 6.60 2.75 7.17
N LEU A 9 6.25 2.56 5.90
CA LEU A 9 5.19 3.31 5.23
C LEU A 9 3.88 2.54 5.08
N MET A 10 3.94 1.21 5.22
CA MET A 10 2.78 0.34 5.12
C MET A 10 1.84 0.48 6.32
N ARG A 11 0.58 0.12 6.08
CA ARG A 11 -0.47 -0.05 7.08
C ARG A 11 -0.93 -1.50 7.07
N TYR A 12 -1.54 -1.97 8.16
CA TYR A 12 -2.01 -3.36 8.25
C TYR A 12 -2.95 -3.75 7.09
N GLY A 13 -3.85 -2.83 6.69
CA GLY A 13 -4.75 -3.04 5.56
C GLY A 13 -4.07 -3.19 4.19
N ASP A 14 -2.80 -2.78 4.04
CA ASP A 14 -2.07 -2.94 2.78
C ASP A 14 -1.80 -4.43 2.46
N TYR A 15 -1.78 -5.31 3.47
CA TYR A 15 -1.64 -6.75 3.23
C TYR A 15 -2.89 -7.37 2.59
N ALA A 16 -4.07 -6.83 2.87
CA ALA A 16 -5.31 -7.29 2.22
C ALA A 16 -5.27 -6.96 0.72
N ILE A 17 -4.92 -5.73 0.39
CA ILE A 17 -4.75 -5.26 -0.99
C ILE A 17 -3.65 -6.07 -1.70
N LEU A 18 -2.55 -6.37 -1.00
CA LEU A 18 -1.49 -7.23 -1.53
C LEU A 18 -2.03 -8.63 -1.88
N GLY A 19 -2.86 -9.22 -1.01
CA GLY A 19 -3.52 -10.51 -1.29
C GLY A 19 -4.37 -10.47 -2.55
N GLU A 20 -5.18 -9.43 -2.73
CA GLU A 20 -5.98 -9.22 -3.94
C GLU A 20 -5.10 -9.11 -5.19
N MET A 21 -4.03 -8.30 -5.15
CA MET A 21 -3.11 -8.13 -6.26
C MET A 21 -2.38 -9.42 -6.65
N LEU A 22 -2.00 -10.23 -5.67
CA LEU A 22 -1.29 -11.49 -5.87
C LEU A 22 -2.23 -12.70 -6.05
N ARG A 23 -3.56 -12.49 -5.99
CA ARG A 23 -4.60 -13.53 -6.04
C ARG A 23 -4.37 -14.66 -5.02
N ILE A 24 -4.00 -14.29 -3.80
CA ILE A 24 -3.78 -15.20 -2.66
C ILE A 24 -4.38 -14.59 -1.39
N ASN A 25 -4.54 -15.39 -0.34
CA ASN A 25 -5.04 -14.86 0.93
C ASN A 25 -4.03 -13.89 1.59
N THR A 26 -4.53 -13.02 2.46
CA THR A 26 -3.78 -11.98 3.16
C THR A 26 -2.55 -12.50 3.90
N GLU A 27 -2.66 -13.64 4.61
CA GLU A 27 -1.54 -14.17 5.38
C GLU A 27 -0.43 -14.72 4.48
N ALA A 28 -0.80 -15.39 3.39
CA ALA A 28 0.15 -15.85 2.37
C ALA A 28 0.87 -14.66 1.70
N ALA A 29 0.14 -13.59 1.38
CA ALA A 29 0.69 -12.37 0.80
C ALA A 29 1.69 -11.69 1.74
N LYS A 30 1.32 -11.54 3.02
CA LYS A 30 2.19 -11.05 4.09
C LYS A 30 3.45 -11.90 4.20
N MET A 31 3.33 -13.22 4.23
CA MET A 31 4.48 -14.12 4.30
C MET A 31 5.40 -14.01 3.08
N ARG A 32 4.87 -13.87 1.87
CA ARG A 32 5.70 -13.65 0.66
C ARG A 32 6.46 -12.34 0.74
N PHE A 33 5.77 -11.25 1.11
CA PHE A 33 6.42 -9.95 1.30
C PHE A 33 7.54 -10.03 2.35
N LEU A 34 7.27 -10.62 3.51
CA LEU A 34 8.25 -10.74 4.60
C LEU A 34 9.48 -11.57 4.23
N ARG A 35 9.34 -12.54 3.31
CA ARG A 35 10.46 -13.32 2.76
C ARG A 35 11.27 -12.59 1.68
N GLY A 36 10.89 -11.36 1.33
CA GLY A 36 11.57 -10.58 0.32
C GLY A 36 11.25 -11.00 -1.11
N ASP A 37 10.10 -11.65 -1.32
CA ASP A 37 9.62 -11.99 -2.67
C ASP A 37 9.55 -10.73 -3.56
N LYS A 38 10.13 -10.83 -4.76
CA LYS A 38 10.32 -9.66 -5.64
C LYS A 38 9.00 -9.11 -6.14
N GLU A 39 8.04 -9.98 -6.46
CA GLU A 39 6.73 -9.59 -6.95
C GLU A 39 5.91 -8.93 -5.83
N ALA A 40 5.87 -9.55 -4.65
CA ALA A 40 5.21 -9.01 -3.48
C ALA A 40 5.80 -7.65 -3.06
N LYS A 41 7.14 -7.49 -3.14
CA LYS A 41 7.80 -6.21 -2.88
C LYS A 41 7.38 -5.13 -3.89
N ARG A 42 7.36 -5.47 -5.19
CA ARG A 42 6.96 -4.53 -6.25
C ARG A 42 5.49 -4.10 -6.10
N ALA A 43 4.61 -5.05 -5.80
CA ALA A 43 3.21 -4.77 -5.54
C ALA A 43 3.04 -3.88 -4.29
N MET A 44 3.73 -4.19 -3.19
CA MET A 44 3.65 -3.39 -1.96
C MET A 44 4.17 -1.96 -2.15
N GLU A 45 5.24 -1.78 -2.92
CA GLU A 45 5.72 -0.45 -3.31
C GLU A 45 4.65 0.35 -4.06
N LEU A 46 3.93 -0.28 -5.00
CA LEU A 46 2.83 0.35 -5.72
C LEU A 46 1.65 0.72 -4.79
N ILE A 47 1.26 -0.18 -3.88
CA ILE A 47 0.17 0.05 -2.91
C ILE A 47 0.48 1.26 -2.05
N VAL A 48 1.66 1.31 -1.43
CA VAL A 48 2.07 2.39 -0.54
C VAL A 48 2.13 3.73 -1.29
N GLY A 49 2.70 3.74 -2.50
CA GLY A 49 2.78 4.93 -3.34
C GLY A 49 1.40 5.47 -3.72
N THR A 50 0.54 4.60 -4.23
CA THR A 50 -0.82 4.93 -4.66
C THR A 50 -1.66 5.43 -3.47
N ARG A 51 -1.64 4.72 -2.34
CA ARG A 51 -2.39 5.11 -1.14
C ARG A 51 -2.01 6.50 -0.65
N LYS A 52 -0.71 6.82 -0.58
CA LYS A 52 -0.25 8.15 -0.18
C LYS A 52 -0.76 9.23 -1.13
N LYS A 53 -0.63 9.02 -2.44
CA LYS A 53 -1.08 9.97 -3.47
C LYS A 53 -2.59 10.18 -3.38
N MET A 54 -3.37 9.11 -3.33
CA MET A 54 -4.83 9.14 -3.24
C MET A 54 -5.32 9.91 -2.00
N ILE A 55 -4.72 9.65 -0.83
CA ILE A 55 -5.07 10.36 0.41
C ILE A 55 -4.73 11.85 0.31
N ALA A 56 -3.54 12.19 -0.20
CA ALA A 56 -3.12 13.58 -0.36
C ALA A 56 -4.03 14.36 -1.31
N GLU A 57 -4.41 13.74 -2.43
CA GLU A 57 -5.35 14.31 -3.40
C GLU A 57 -6.73 14.54 -2.77
N PHE A 58 -7.24 13.57 -2.00
CA PHE A 58 -8.52 13.72 -1.30
C PHE A 58 -8.50 14.87 -0.28
N ILE A 59 -7.45 14.96 0.54
CA ILE A 59 -7.30 16.03 1.53
C ILE A 59 -7.20 17.40 0.85
N LYS A 60 -6.43 17.50 -0.25
CA LYS A 60 -6.31 18.74 -1.03
C LYS A 60 -7.66 19.18 -1.60
N LYS A 61 -8.40 18.24 -2.22
CA LYS A 61 -9.74 18.53 -2.75
C LYS A 61 -10.70 18.99 -1.66
N ARG A 62 -10.69 18.33 -0.49
CA ARG A 62 -11.53 18.71 0.65
C ARG A 62 -11.24 20.12 1.18
N LYS A 63 -9.96 20.52 1.26
CA LYS A 63 -9.57 21.87 1.71
C LYS A 63 -10.03 22.98 0.74
N ASN A 64 -10.12 22.67 -0.55
CA ASN A 64 -10.48 23.62 -1.58
C ASN A 64 -11.97 23.58 -1.93
N ALA A 65 -12.75 22.69 -1.32
CA ALA A 65 -14.19 22.66 -1.48
C ALA A 65 -14.79 23.83 -0.66
N PRO A 66 -15.67 24.66 -1.25
CA PRO A 66 -16.43 25.65 -0.49
C PRO A 66 -17.16 24.92 0.66
N GLN A 67 -17.01 25.41 1.89
CA GLN A 67 -17.90 24.98 2.96
C GLN A 67 -19.28 25.54 2.65
N SER A 68 -20.17 24.65 2.21
CA SER A 68 -21.61 24.91 2.08
C SER A 68 -22.26 25.05 3.44
#